data_AF-A0A0S7EST5-F1
#
_entry.id   AF-A0A0S7EST5-F1
#
_cell.length_a   1.000
_cell.length_b   1.000
_cell.length_c   1.000
_cell.angle_alpha   90.00
_cell.angle_beta   90.00
_cell.angle_gamma   90.00
#
_symmetry.space_group_name_H-M   'P 1'
#
loop_
_entity.id
_entity.type
_entity.pdbx_description
1 polymer ?
#
loop_
_entity_poly.entity_id
_entity_poly.type
_entity_poly.pdbx_seq_one_letter_code
_entity_poly.pdbx_strand_id
1 'polypeptide(L)'
;CREDLPDGFQLCVSEEIRGSLKKNADFRRRCNGFFIDLLSAVCFKDNKPPSKEVITHLLSYLRIKTEHEHVQTKDLSPFDESPDKNPVVRSVILKLLLKFR
;
A
#
# COMPACT_ATOMS: atom_id res chain seq x y z
N CYS A 1 -7.86 22.72 6.39
CA CYS A 1 -8.99 22.83 5.43
C CYS A 1 -10.26 23.12 6.23
N ARG A 2 -10.51 24.41 6.56
CA ARG A 2 -11.70 24.89 7.29
C ARG A 2 -12.23 26.18 6.64
N GLU A 3 -11.86 26.42 5.39
CA GLU A 3 -12.33 27.58 4.64
C GLU A 3 -13.65 27.21 3.96
N ASP A 4 -14.59 28.14 4.00
CA ASP A 4 -15.89 27.97 3.35
C ASP A 4 -15.71 27.97 1.83
N LEU A 5 -16.49 27.11 1.17
CA LEU A 5 -16.57 27.12 -0.29
C LEU A 5 -17.37 28.36 -0.72
N PRO A 6 -16.96 29.04 -1.80
CA PRO A 6 -17.70 30.18 -2.32
C PRO A 6 -19.10 29.76 -2.80
N ASP A 7 -20.06 30.66 -2.65
CA ASP A 7 -21.44 30.46 -3.13
C ASP A 7 -21.45 30.15 -4.63
N GLY A 8 -22.18 29.11 -5.02
CA GLY A 8 -22.30 28.67 -6.41
C GLY A 8 -21.13 27.84 -6.94
N PHE A 9 -20.23 27.35 -6.08
CA PHE A 9 -19.14 26.44 -6.47
C PHE A 9 -19.63 25.29 -7.36
N GLN A 10 -19.10 25.21 -8.57
CA GLN A 10 -19.43 24.17 -9.54
C GLN A 10 -18.45 23.01 -9.40
N LEU A 11 -18.98 21.81 -9.14
CA LEU A 11 -18.20 20.57 -9.16
C LEU A 11 -17.87 20.20 -10.60
N CYS A 12 -16.64 20.49 -11.01
CA CYS A 12 -16.14 20.18 -12.35
C CYS A 12 -14.99 19.16 -12.28
N VAL A 13 -14.99 18.19 -13.18
CA VAL A 13 -13.84 17.30 -13.36
C VAL A 13 -12.80 18.02 -14.20
N SER A 14 -11.64 18.32 -13.62
CA SER A 14 -10.49 18.79 -14.39
C SER A 14 -9.81 17.60 -15.08
N GLU A 15 -9.79 17.62 -16.40
CA GLU A 15 -9.08 16.63 -17.22
C GLU A 15 -7.58 16.59 -16.92
N GLU A 16 -7.00 17.74 -16.59
CA GLU A 16 -5.61 17.84 -16.18
C GLU A 16 -5.36 17.14 -14.83
N ILE A 17 -6.21 17.38 -13.84
CA ILE A 17 -6.12 16.71 -12.54
C ILE A 17 -6.33 15.20 -12.72
N ARG A 18 -7.33 14.80 -13.52
CA ARG A 18 -7.59 13.39 -13.84
C ARG A 18 -6.39 12.72 -14.49
N GLY A 19 -5.77 13.37 -15.48
CA GLY A 19 -4.56 12.89 -16.14
C GLY A 19 -3.38 12.76 -15.17
N SER A 20 -3.23 13.72 -14.27
CA SER A 20 -2.17 13.72 -13.24
C SER A 20 -2.35 12.61 -12.21
N LEU A 21 -3.58 12.40 -11.73
CA LEU A 21 -3.93 11.29 -10.84
C LEU A 21 -3.65 9.94 -11.48
N LYS A 22 -3.98 9.78 -12.78
CA LYS A 22 -3.68 8.55 -13.54
C LYS A 22 -2.18 8.29 -13.64
N LYS A 23 -1.39 9.30 -14.02
CA LYS A 23 0.08 9.19 -14.09
C LYS A 23 0.68 8.81 -12.73
N ASN A 24 0.20 9.42 -11.66
CA ASN A 24 0.65 9.11 -10.30
C ASN A 24 0.27 7.68 -9.89
N ALA A 25 -0.96 7.22 -10.18
CA ALA A 25 -1.38 5.85 -9.94
C ALA A 25 -0.54 4.83 -10.72
N ASP A 26 -0.24 5.10 -11.99
CA ASP A 26 0.64 4.25 -12.80
C ASP A 26 2.07 4.19 -12.26
N PHE A 27 2.61 5.33 -11.81
CA PHE A 27 3.92 5.38 -11.16
C PHE A 27 3.95 4.55 -9.88
N ARG A 28 2.97 4.73 -8.98
CA ARG A 28 2.86 3.93 -7.75
C ARG A 28 2.73 2.45 -8.04
N ARG A 29 1.96 2.05 -9.06
CA ARG A 29 1.86 0.64 -9.48
C ARG A 29 3.23 0.07 -9.85
N ARG A 30 4.04 0.81 -10.61
CA ARG A 30 5.40 0.38 -11.01
C ARG A 30 6.32 0.28 -9.80
N CYS A 31 6.30 1.28 -8.91
CA CYS A 31 7.07 1.25 -7.67
C CYS A 31 6.65 0.08 -6.77
N ASN A 32 5.35 -0.23 -6.69
CA ASN A 32 4.86 -1.38 -5.93
C ASN A 32 5.35 -2.70 -6.52
N GLY A 33 5.35 -2.83 -7.85
CA GLY A 33 5.95 -4.00 -8.53
C GLY A 33 7.43 -4.17 -8.17
N PHE A 34 8.22 -3.10 -8.33
CA PHE A 34 9.62 -3.10 -7.94
C PHE A 34 9.84 -3.46 -6.47
N PHE A 35 9.00 -2.93 -5.57
CA PHE A 35 9.05 -3.26 -4.15
C PHE A 35 8.86 -4.76 -3.90
N ILE A 36 7.86 -5.38 -4.52
CA ILE A 36 7.60 -6.82 -4.39
C ILE A 36 8.75 -7.66 -4.95
N ASP A 37 9.32 -7.25 -6.09
CA ASP A 37 10.47 -7.92 -6.69
C ASP A 37 11.70 -7.84 -5.76
N LEU A 38 11.94 -6.66 -5.18
CA LEU A 38 13.01 -6.44 -4.21
C LEU A 38 12.83 -7.32 -2.97
N LEU A 39 11.62 -7.37 -2.39
CA LEU A 39 11.33 -8.24 -1.25
C LEU A 39 11.59 -9.71 -1.58
N SER A 40 11.18 -10.15 -2.76
CA SER A 40 11.40 -11.53 -3.22
C SER A 40 12.89 -11.84 -3.38
N ALA A 41 13.65 -10.93 -3.99
CA ALA A 41 15.07 -11.11 -4.28
C ALA A 41 15.99 -10.94 -3.06
N VAL A 42 15.55 -10.24 -2.02
CA VAL A 42 16.38 -9.90 -0.84
C VAL A 42 15.89 -10.59 0.43
N CYS A 43 14.59 -10.53 0.74
CA CYS A 43 14.05 -11.08 1.98
C CYS A 43 13.71 -12.59 1.89
N PHE A 44 13.48 -13.10 0.68
CA PHE A 44 13.03 -14.48 0.44
C PHE A 44 13.93 -15.25 -0.56
N LYS A 45 15.22 -14.88 -0.64
CA LYS A 45 16.16 -15.36 -1.66
C LYS A 45 16.64 -16.81 -1.47
N ASP A 46 16.95 -17.16 -0.23
CA ASP A 46 17.60 -18.43 0.11
C ASP A 46 16.60 -19.45 0.67
N ASN A 47 17.05 -20.64 1.08
CA ASN A 47 16.22 -21.62 1.80
C ASN A 47 16.11 -21.33 3.32
N LYS A 48 16.47 -20.12 3.76
CA LYS A 48 16.38 -19.70 5.17
C LYS A 48 15.31 -18.62 5.31
N PRO A 49 14.39 -18.74 6.29
CA PRO A 49 13.39 -17.72 6.50
C PRO A 49 14.02 -16.39 6.93
N PRO A 50 13.44 -15.24 6.54
CA PRO A 50 13.86 -13.93 7.05
C PRO A 50 13.67 -13.85 8.57
N SER A 51 14.37 -12.90 9.21
CA SER A 51 14.27 -12.72 10.67
C SER A 51 12.86 -12.28 11.09
N LYS A 52 12.54 -12.48 12.37
CA LYS A 52 11.23 -12.09 12.94
C LYS A 52 10.98 -10.58 12.79
N GLU A 53 12.03 -9.77 12.91
CA GLU A 53 11.98 -8.32 12.75
C GLU A 53 11.59 -7.96 11.32
N VAL A 54 12.24 -8.58 10.32
CA VAL A 54 11.90 -8.39 8.90
C VAL A 54 10.46 -8.80 8.64
N ILE A 55 10.02 -9.97 9.12
CA ILE A 55 8.63 -10.43 8.96
C ILE A 55 7.64 -9.43 9.57
N THR A 56 7.94 -8.92 10.76
CA THR A 56 7.08 -7.94 11.43
C THR A 56 7.00 -6.64 10.64
N HIS A 57 8.12 -6.18 10.08
CA HIS A 57 8.17 -5.02 9.20
C HIS A 57 7.39 -5.25 7.90
N LEU A 58 7.48 -6.44 7.31
CA LEU A 58 6.71 -6.81 6.13
C LEU A 58 5.19 -6.81 6.39
N LEU A 59 4.77 -7.32 7.54
CA LEU A 59 3.36 -7.28 7.95
C LEU A 59 2.87 -5.85 8.19
N SER A 60 3.75 -4.92 8.56
CA SER A 60 3.39 -3.52 8.73
C SER A 60 2.96 -2.86 7.43
N TYR A 61 3.51 -3.28 6.27
CA TYR A 61 3.13 -2.79 4.95
C TYR A 61 1.76 -3.26 4.46
N LEU A 62 1.08 -4.14 5.21
CA LEU A 62 -0.30 -4.57 4.91
C LEU A 62 -1.35 -3.73 5.66
N ARG A 63 -0.91 -2.76 6.48
CA ARG A 63 -1.81 -1.94 7.29
C ARG A 63 -1.40 -0.48 7.27
N ILE A 64 -2.37 0.37 7.57
CA ILE A 64 -2.20 1.79 7.80
C ILE A 64 -2.75 2.09 9.19
N LYS A 65 -2.00 2.85 9.98
CA LYS A 65 -2.52 3.46 11.21
C LYS A 65 -3.08 4.83 10.86
N THR A 66 -4.37 5.02 11.09
CA THR A 66 -5.00 6.34 10.96
C THR A 66 -4.67 7.20 12.18
N GLU A 67 -4.90 8.51 12.05
CA GLU A 67 -4.71 9.47 13.15
C GLU A 67 -5.54 9.15 14.40
N HIS A 68 -6.63 8.38 14.26
CA HIS A 68 -7.50 7.96 15.36
C HIS A 68 -7.15 6.55 15.88
N GLU A 69 -5.95 6.04 15.60
CA GLU A 69 -5.49 4.67 15.94
C GLU A 69 -6.35 3.53 15.36
N HIS A 70 -7.26 3.83 14.42
CA HIS A 70 -7.92 2.78 13.65
C HIS A 70 -6.94 2.17 12.64
N VAL A 71 -7.00 0.85 12.51
CA VAL A 71 -6.18 0.09 11.56
C VAL A 71 -7.01 -0.17 10.30
N GLN A 72 -6.51 0.31 9.16
CA GLN A 72 -7.03 -0.05 7.84
C GLN A 72 -6.09 -1.06 7.19
N THR A 73 -6.65 -1.99 6.43
CA THR A 73 -5.85 -2.91 5.62
C THR A 73 -5.56 -2.30 4.25
N LYS A 74 -4.47 -2.75 3.63
CA LYS A 74 -4.10 -2.40 2.26
C LYS A 74 -3.41 -3.58 1.58
N ASP A 75 -3.15 -3.43 0.29
CA ASP A 75 -2.22 -4.32 -0.42
C ASP A 75 -0.81 -4.24 0.20
N LEU A 76 0.02 -5.27 -0.03
CA LEU A 76 1.41 -5.25 0.38
C LEU A 76 2.13 -4.17 -0.43
N SER A 77 2.29 -2.99 0.19
CA SER A 77 2.74 -1.80 -0.51
C SER A 77 3.52 -0.85 0.39
N PRO A 78 4.57 -0.18 -0.14
CA PRO A 78 5.25 0.87 0.61
C PRO A 78 4.44 2.17 0.67
N PHE A 79 3.31 2.25 -0.06
CA PHE A 79 2.43 3.41 -0.16
C PHE A 79 1.21 3.25 0.75
N ASP A 80 0.75 4.35 1.35
CA ASP A 80 -0.44 4.36 2.20
C ASP A 80 -1.69 4.86 1.45
N GLU A 81 -1.53 5.19 0.17
CA GLU A 81 -2.66 5.60 -0.66
C GLU A 81 -3.50 4.40 -1.08
N SER A 82 -4.82 4.54 -0.92
CA SER A 82 -5.83 3.52 -1.25
C SER A 82 -5.95 2.38 -0.23
N PRO A 83 -6.29 2.69 1.04
CA PRO A 83 -6.74 1.66 1.98
C PRO A 83 -7.96 0.91 1.44
N ASP A 84 -8.13 -0.33 1.89
CA ASP A 84 -9.34 -1.07 1.59
C ASP A 84 -10.55 -0.38 2.22
N LYS A 85 -11.66 -0.32 1.48
CA LYS A 85 -12.93 0.20 2.00
C LYS A 85 -13.47 -0.66 3.16
N ASN A 86 -13.15 -1.95 3.15
CA ASN A 86 -13.50 -2.92 4.19
C ASN A 86 -12.25 -3.71 4.58
N PRO A 87 -12.09 -4.18 5.83
CA PRO A 87 -10.94 -4.98 6.22
C PRO A 87 -10.80 -6.25 5.36
N VAL A 88 -9.63 -6.42 4.72
CA VAL A 88 -9.29 -7.60 3.92
C VAL A 88 -8.01 -8.24 4.46
N VAL A 89 -8.08 -9.52 4.80
CA VAL A 89 -6.91 -10.31 5.21
C VAL A 89 -6.23 -10.90 3.99
N ARG A 90 -4.97 -10.51 3.76
CA ARG A 90 -4.15 -11.03 2.66
C ARG A 90 -3.10 -12.00 3.19
N SER A 91 -3.04 -13.21 2.62
CA SER A 91 -2.12 -14.26 3.06
C SER A 91 -0.76 -14.24 2.34
N VAL A 92 -0.35 -13.12 1.72
CA VAL A 92 0.84 -13.07 0.85
C VAL A 92 2.13 -13.40 1.61
N ILE A 93 2.36 -12.75 2.75
CA ILE A 93 3.54 -13.01 3.60
C ILE A 93 3.50 -14.43 4.15
N LEU A 94 2.33 -14.90 4.60
CA LEU A 94 2.17 -16.27 5.09
C LEU A 94 2.52 -17.31 4.02
N LYS A 95 2.03 -17.13 2.79
CA LYS A 95 2.35 -18.01 1.65
C LYS A 95 3.84 -18.04 1.33
N LEU A 96 4.54 -16.92 1.47
CA LEU A 96 6.00 -16.86 1.28
C LEU A 96 6.74 -17.58 2.39
N LEU A 97 6.30 -17.43 3.65
CA LEU A 97 6.90 -18.09 4.81
C LEU A 97 6.71 -19.60 4.82
N LEU A 98 5.60 -20.11 4.27
CA LEU A 98 5.34 -21.55 4.16
C LEU A 98 6.29 -22.28 3.18
N LYS A 99 7.10 -21.55 2.41
CA LYS A 99 8.13 -22.13 1.54
C LYS A 99 9.34 -22.65 2.33
N PHE A 100 9.56 -22.15 3.53
CA PHE A 100 10.66 -22.57 4.40
C PHE A 100 10.14 -23.70 5.28
N ARG A 101 10.66 -24.92 5.09
CA ARG A 101 10.40 -26.10 5.92
C ARG A 101 11.59 -26.40 6.80
#